data_AF-A0A0F9UPQ1-F1
#
_entry.id   AF-A0A0F9UPQ1-F1
#
_cell.length_a   1.000
_cell.length_b   1.000
_cell.length_c   1.000
_cell.angle_alpha   90.00
_cell.angle_beta   90.00
_cell.angle_gamma   90.00
#
_symmetry.space_group_name_H-M   'P 1'
#
loop_
_entity.id
_entity.type
_entity.pdbx_description
1 polymer ?
#
loop_
_entity_poly.entity_id
_entity_poly.type
_entity_poly.pdbx_seq_one_letter_code
_entity_poly.pdbx_strand_id
1 'polypeptide(L)' 'MSVRETLKDVQGMSVIRTTNMTRGAGTDKDPVRAIVQYWTVDGELLDECDPHLYELARQKGKTGKKIP' A
#
# COMPACT_ATOMS: atom_id res chain seq x y z
N MET A 1 -24.07 28.52 -23.63
CA MET A 1 -22.91 27.64 -23.36
C MET A 1 -22.62 27.71 -21.87
N SER A 2 -22.76 26.61 -21.13
CA SER A 2 -22.46 26.55 -19.69
C SER A 2 -21.20 25.71 -19.52
N VAL A 3 -20.10 26.35 -19.15
CA VAL A 3 -18.88 25.63 -18.74
C VAL A 3 -19.13 25.11 -17.33
N ARG A 4 -19.17 23.79 -17.15
CA ARG A 4 -19.15 23.19 -15.81
C ARG A 4 -17.69 23.13 -15.39
N GLU A 5 -17.23 24.10 -14.61
CA GLU A 5 -15.95 23.98 -13.92
C GLU A 5 -16.08 22.95 -12.79
N THR A 6 -15.35 21.86 -12.91
CA THR A 6 -15.13 20.91 -11.81
C THR A 6 -14.26 21.58 -10.75
N LEU A 7 -14.87 22.00 -9.64
CA LEU A 7 -14.15 22.39 -8.43
C LEU A 7 -13.40 21.16 -7.90
N LYS A 8 -12.08 21.21 -7.92
CA LYS A 8 -11.23 20.23 -7.23
C LYS A 8 -10.98 20.75 -5.83
N ASP A 9 -11.69 20.19 -4.86
CA ASP A 9 -11.38 20.41 -3.45
C ASP A 9 -10.22 19.51 -3.02
N VAL A 10 -9.28 20.06 -2.25
CA VAL A 10 -8.10 19.34 -1.77
C VAL A 10 -7.95 19.62 -0.28
N GLN A 11 -8.10 18.57 0.51
CA GLN A 11 -7.90 18.63 1.96
C GLN A 11 -6.57 17.95 2.31
N GLY A 12 -5.74 18.64 3.10
CA GLY A 12 -4.50 18.06 3.64
C GLY A 12 -4.78 17.22 4.89
N MET A 13 -3.98 16.16 5.10
CA MET A 13 -3.96 15.39 6.34
C MET A 13 -2.52 15.13 6.80
N SER A 14 -2.33 14.94 8.10
CA SER A 14 -1.06 14.49 8.69
C SER A 14 -1.18 13.04 9.15
N VAL A 15 -0.11 12.27 8.98
CA VAL A 15 -0.05 10.83 9.30
C VAL A 15 1.23 10.52 10.06
N ILE A 16 1.19 9.45 10.86
CA ILE A 16 2.38 8.85 11.46
C ILE A 16 2.92 7.80 10.49
N ARG A 17 4.21 7.90 10.15
CA ARG A 17 4.90 6.92 9.32
C ARG A 17 5.87 6.10 10.16
N THR A 18 5.72 4.78 10.16
CA THR A 18 6.64 3.85 10.84
C THR A 18 7.41 3.02 9.81
N THR A 19 8.75 3.04 9.86
CA THR A 19 9.60 2.44 8.81
C THR A 19 10.33 1.16 9.21
N ASN A 20 10.27 0.76 10.48
CA ASN A 20 11.03 -0.37 11.02
C ASN A 20 10.12 -1.44 11.64
N MET A 21 8.90 -1.55 11.14
CA MET A 21 7.99 -2.63 11.52
C MET A 21 8.43 -3.91 10.81
N THR A 22 8.44 -5.04 11.51
CA THR A 22 8.86 -6.32 10.95
C THR A 22 7.68 -7.24 10.71
N ARG A 23 7.70 -7.97 9.60
CA ARG A 23 6.72 -9.00 9.25
C ARG A 23 7.46 -10.28 8.85
N GLY A 24 6.84 -11.42 9.12
CA GLY A 24 7.28 -12.73 8.66
C GLY A 24 7.69 -13.67 9.80
N ALA A 25 7.50 -14.98 9.58
CA ALA A 25 7.81 -16.03 10.55
C ALA A 25 9.31 -16.38 10.65
N GLY A 26 10.17 -15.81 9.78
CA GLY A 26 11.59 -16.13 9.74
C GLY A 26 11.90 -17.48 9.10
N THR A 27 11.02 -17.95 8.22
CA THR A 27 11.22 -19.18 7.43
C THR A 27 11.57 -18.84 5.99
N ASP A 28 12.12 -19.78 5.23
CA ASP A 28 12.43 -19.57 3.81
C ASP A 28 11.19 -19.15 2.98
N LYS A 29 10.00 -19.59 3.39
CA LYS A 29 8.73 -19.27 2.72
C LYS A 29 8.12 -17.95 3.21
N ASP A 30 8.55 -17.44 4.36
CA ASP A 30 8.06 -16.20 4.95
C ASP A 30 9.19 -15.53 5.75
N PRO A 31 10.15 -14.91 5.03
CA PRO A 31 11.31 -14.29 5.66
C PRO A 31 10.90 -13.05 6.45
N VAL A 32 11.66 -12.76 7.51
CA VAL A 32 11.53 -11.49 8.22
C VAL A 32 11.93 -10.37 7.27
N ARG A 33 11.05 -9.37 7.14
CA ARG A 33 11.25 -8.20 6.28
C ARG A 33 10.74 -6.94 6.96
N ALA A 34 11.30 -5.81 6.56
CA ALA A 34 10.80 -4.51 6.98
C ALA A 34 9.56 -4.13 6.16
N ILE A 35 8.57 -3.58 6.83
CA ILE A 35 7.37 -3.00 6.23
C ILE A 35 7.23 -1.54 6.68
N VAL A 36 6.55 -0.75 5.85
CA VAL A 36 6.21 0.64 6.18
C VAL A 36 4.71 0.71 6.45
N GLN A 37 4.31 1.39 7.52
CA GLN A 37 2.90 1.63 7.82
C GLN A 37 2.64 3.13 7.96
N TYR A 38 1.41 3.50 7.63
CA TYR A 38 0.87 4.84 7.79
C TYR A 38 -0.34 4.77 8.72
N TRP A 39 -0.37 5.63 9.72
CA TRP A 39 -1.40 5.65 10.74
C TRP A 39 -1.99 7.05 10.87
N THR A 40 -3.26 7.12 11.28
CA THR A 40 -3.82 8.37 11.82
C THR A 40 -3.11 8.73 13.11
N VAL A 41 -3.20 10.00 13.50
CA VAL A 41 -2.67 10.47 14.79
C VAL A 41 -3.39 9.82 15.98
N ASP A 42 -4.63 9.34 15.77
CA ASP A 42 -5.45 8.66 16.77
C ASP A 42 -5.15 7.15 16.85
N GLY A 43 -4.21 6.64 16.04
CA GLY A 43 -3.75 5.25 16.10
C GLY A 43 -4.51 4.27 15.21
N GLU A 44 -5.26 4.75 14.23
CA GLU A 44 -5.90 3.89 13.22
C GLU A 44 -4.94 3.62 12.06
N LEU A 45 -4.82 2.36 11.63
CA LEU A 45 -3.98 1.99 10.48
C LEU A 45 -4.65 2.44 9.18
N LEU A 46 -3.96 3.28 8.40
CA LEU A 46 -4.43 3.75 7.10
C LEU A 46 -3.96 2.85 5.96
N ASP A 47 -2.68 2.52 5.96
CA ASP A 47 -2.08 1.69 4.89
C ASP A 47 -0.80 1.00 5.37
N GLU A 48 -0.45 -0.10 4.69
CA GLU A 48 0.75 -0.89 4.91
C GLU A 48 1.43 -1.23 3.57
N CYS A 49 2.66 -0.78 3.40
CA CYS A 49 3.51 -1.15 2.27
C CYS A 49 4.41 -2.32 2.66
N ASP A 50 4.02 -3.51 2.20
CA ASP A 50 4.83 -4.73 2.27
C ASP A 50 5.44 -5.06 0.90
N PRO A 51 6.77 -4.93 0.71
CA PRO A 51 7.45 -5.23 -0.55
C PRO A 51 7.14 -6.63 -1.10
N HIS A 52 6.98 -7.62 -0.22
CA HIS A 52 6.72 -9.00 -0.61
C HIS A 52 5.32 -9.16 -1.21
N LEU A 53 4.32 -8.44 -0.67
CA LEU A 53 2.96 -8.45 -1.23
C LEU A 53 2.92 -7.79 -2.62
N TYR A 54 3.66 -6.71 -2.83
CA TYR A 54 3.76 -6.09 -4.17
C TYR A 54 4.38 -7.03 -5.20
N GLU A 55 5.42 -7.77 -4.84
CA GLU A 55 6.04 -8.74 -5.74
C GLU A 55 5.09 -9.88 -6.08
N LEU A 56 4.38 -10.43 -5.09
CA LEU A 56 3.38 -11.48 -5.30
C LEU A 56 2.24 -11.00 -6.22
N ALA A 57 1.72 -9.78 -5.99
CA ALA A 57 0.70 -9.19 -6.84
C ALA A 57 1.20 -9.01 -8.29
N ARG A 58 2.45 -8.55 -8.45
CA ARG A 58 3.08 -8.39 -9.77
C ARG A 58 3.25 -9.71 -10.51
N GLN A 59 3.59 -10.78 -9.80
CA GLN A 59 3.71 -12.12 -10.39
C GLN A 59 2.33 -12.68 -10.79
N LYS A 60 1.31 -12.52 -9.95
CA LYS A 60 -0.07 -12.92 -10.24
C LYS A 60 -0.65 -12.18 -11.47
N GLY A 61 -0.36 -10.88 -11.61
CA GLY A 61 -0.76 -10.09 -12.78
C GLY A 61 -0.13 -10.56 -14.10
N LYS A 62 1.07 -11.14 -14.06
CA LYS A 62 1.72 -11.74 -15.25
C LYS A 62 1.15 -13.11 -15.62
N THR A 63 0.58 -13.84 -14.66
CA THR A 63 -0.09 -15.14 -14.89
C THR A 63 -1.57 -15.01 -15.28
N GLY A 64 -2.11 -13.79 -15.32
CA GLY A 64 -3.44 -13.48 -15.86
C GLY A 64 -3.49 -13.65 -17.38
N LYS A 65 -3.60 -14.90 -17.84
CA LYS A 65 -4.16 -15.38 -19.11
C LYS A 65 -4.16 -14.37 -20.29
N LYS A 66 -3.27 -14.58 -21.27
CA LYS A 66 -3.53 -14.18 -22.66
C LYS A 66 -4.88 -14.77 -23.06
N ILE A 67 -5.86 -13.92 -23.33
CA ILE A 67 -7.07 -14.28 -24.07
C ILE A 67 -6.69 -14.12 -25.55
N PRO A 68 -6.93 -15.13 -26.42
CA PRO A 68 -6.69 -15.00 -27.86
C PRO A 68 -7.52 -13.88 -28.48
#